data_AF-A0A1L3LSL5-F1
#
_entry.id   AF-A0A1L3LSL5-F1
#
_cell.length_a   1.000
_cell.length_b   1.000
_cell.length_c   1.000
_cell.angle_alpha   90.00
_cell.angle_beta   90.00
_cell.angle_gamma   90.00
#
_symmetry.space_group_name_H-M   'P 1'
#
loop_
_entity.id
_entity.type
_entity.pdbx_description
1 polymer ?
#
loop_
_entity_poly.entity_id
_entity_poly.type
_entity_poly.pdbx_seq_one_letter_code
_entity_poly.pdbx_strand_id
1 'polypeptide(L)' 'MAVVLIVGVTIIGWLATNDLLALLIAPVAYLVLFSLCTWDNRILDVMQVTSRKTPRTPNKRFWGTNSYGP' A
#
# COMPACT_ATOMS: atom_id res chain seq x y z
N MET A 1 5.06 6.35 -5.72
CA MET A 1 4.32 5.65 -4.65
C MET A 1 5.17 4.63 -3.90
N ALA A 2 5.83 3.67 -4.55
CA ALA A 2 6.61 2.63 -3.87
C ALA A 2 7.69 3.17 -2.91
N VAL A 3 8.50 4.16 -3.34
CA VAL A 3 9.53 4.79 -2.48
C VAL A 3 8.91 5.40 -1.22
N VAL A 4 7.76 6.07 -1.34
CA VAL A 4 7.05 6.68 -0.21
C VAL A 4 6.58 5.61 0.78
N LEU A 5 6.07 4.48 0.28
CA LEU A 5 5.67 3.35 1.13
C LEU A 5 6.86 2.74 1.85
N ILE A 6 7.98 2.50 1.16
CA ILE A 6 9.20 1.94 1.77
C ILE A 6 9.70 2.85 2.89
N VAL A 7 9.85 4.15 2.61
CA VAL A 7 10.32 5.12 3.62
C VAL A 7 9.35 5.21 4.79
N GLY A 8 8.05 5.34 4.51
CA GLY A 8 7.02 5.45 5.56
C GLY A 8 6.97 4.24 6.49
N VAL A 9 6.95 3.03 5.93
CA VAL A 9 6.90 1.78 6.73
C VAL A 9 8.20 1.59 7.52
N THR A 10 9.35 1.97 6.96
CA THR A 10 10.64 1.91 7.66
C THR A 10 10.67 2.87 8.85
N ILE A 11 10.17 4.11 8.69
CA ILE A 11 10.07 5.08 9.79
C ILE A 11 9.10 4.58 10.87
N ILE A 12 7.94 4.04 10.49
CA ILE A 12 6.98 3.48 11.45
C ILE A 12 7.61 2.32 12.23
N GLY A 13 8.30 1.41 11.54
CA GLY A 13 9.00 0.30 12.18
C GLY A 13 10.10 0.75 13.13
N TRP A 14 10.86 1.78 12.75
CA TRP A 14 11.84 2.41 13.63
C TRP A 14 11.20 2.99 14.88
N LEU A 15 10.14 3.79 14.71
CA LEU A 15 9.43 4.41 15.85
C LEU A 15 8.81 3.37 16.79
N ALA A 16 8.33 2.25 16.25
CA ALA A 16 7.74 1.18 17.02
C ALA A 16 8.76 0.36 17.83
N THR A 17 10.00 0.23 17.34
CA THR A 17 11.01 -0.67 17.92
C THR A 17 12.16 0.07 18.63
N ASN A 18 12.46 1.31 18.22
CA ASN A 18 13.65 2.06 18.61
C ASN A 18 14.97 1.28 18.40
N ASP A 19 15.00 0.40 17.40
CA ASP A 19 16.14 -0.47 17.09
C ASP A 19 16.66 -0.20 15.67
N LEU A 20 17.98 -0.23 15.51
CA LEU A 20 18.67 -0.12 14.22
C LEU A 20 18.26 -1.22 13.23
N LEU A 21 17.86 -2.39 13.72
CA LEU A 21 17.37 -3.49 12.89
C LEU A 21 16.11 -3.12 12.09
N ALA A 22 15.37 -2.06 12.47
CA ALA A 22 14.25 -1.55 11.68
C ALA A 22 14.66 -1.11 10.26
N LEU A 23 15.94 -0.81 10.01
CA LEU A 23 16.42 -0.52 8.66
C LEU A 23 16.28 -1.70 7.69
N LEU A 24 16.21 -2.95 8.18
CA LEU A 24 15.96 -4.13 7.36
C LEU A 24 14.54 -4.16 6.76
N ILE A 25 13.62 -3.34 7.27
CA ILE A 25 12.29 -3.19 6.70
C ILE A 25 12.38 -2.64 5.27
N ALA A 26 13.34 -1.76 4.98
CA ALA A 26 13.50 -1.15 3.66
C ALA A 26 13.77 -2.18 2.54
N PRO A 27 14.80 -3.05 2.63
CA PRO A 27 15.05 -4.07 1.61
C PRO A 27 13.93 -5.11 1.52
N VAL A 28 13.32 -5.50 2.65
CA VAL A 28 12.19 -6.44 2.64
C VAL A 28 10.97 -5.83 1.94
N ALA A 29 10.62 -4.59 2.27
CA ALA A 29 9.52 -3.86 1.63
C ALA A 29 9.77 -3.68 0.13
N TYR A 30 11.02 -3.43 -0.28
CA TYR A 30 11.38 -3.36 -1.70
C TYR A 30 11.11 -4.69 -2.41
N LEU A 31 11.56 -5.83 -1.87
CA LEU A 31 11.35 -7.14 -2.51
C LEU A 31 9.86 -7.48 -2.64
N VAL A 32 9.06 -7.18 -1.61
CA VAL A 32 7.61 -7.39 -1.63
C VAL A 32 6.96 -6.51 -2.69
N LEU A 33 7.24 -5.20 -2.69
CA LEU A 33 6.65 -4.27 -3.65
C LEU A 33 7.11 -4.56 -5.08
N PHE A 34 8.37 -4.94 -5.29
CA PHE A 34 8.87 -5.34 -6.58
C PHE A 34 8.12 -6.57 -7.09
N SER A 35 7.97 -7.60 -6.26
CA SER A 35 7.23 -8.83 -6.62
C SER A 35 5.74 -8.56 -6.91
N LEU A 36 5.12 -7.65 -6.17
CA LEU A 36 3.73 -7.24 -6.43
C LEU A 36 3.61 -6.47 -7.74
N CYS A 37 4.51 -5.52 -8.00
CA CYS A 37 4.51 -4.73 -9.23
C CYS A 37 4.86 -5.57 -10.46
N THR A 38 5.70 -6.60 -10.34
CA THR A 38 5.98 -7.52 -11.46
C THR A 38 4.81 -8.43 -11.76
N TRP A 39 4.01 -8.78 -10.76
CA TRP A 39 2.77 -9.53 -10.95
C TRP A 39 1.67 -8.66 -11.59
N ASP A 40 1.50 -7.43 -11.11
CA ASP A 40 0.59 -6.45 -11.66
C ASP A 40 1.16 -5.02 -11.54
N ASN A 41 1.49 -4.42 -12.68
CA ASN A 41 2.05 -3.07 -12.77
C ASN A 41 1.11 -1.98 -12.21
N ARG A 42 -0.18 -2.25 -12.05
CA ARG A 42 -1.21 -1.32 -11.56
C ARG A 42 -1.63 -1.57 -10.12
N ILE A 43 -1.03 -2.54 -9.43
CA ILE A 43 -1.44 -2.94 -8.08
C ILE A 43 -1.43 -1.77 -7.08
N LEU A 44 -0.44 -0.88 -7.17
CA LEU A 44 -0.34 0.29 -6.28
C LEU A 44 -1.45 1.32 -6.55
N ASP A 45 -1.82 1.50 -7.81
CA ASP A 45 -2.93 2.38 -8.19
C ASP A 45 -4.25 1.81 -7.66
N VAL A 46 -4.45 0.48 -7.81
CA VAL A 46 -5.61 -0.24 -7.27
C VAL A 46 -5.67 -0.09 -5.75
N MET A 47 -4.58 -0.39 -5.04
CA MET A 47 -4.51 -0.24 -3.58
C MET A 47 -4.82 1.18 -3.14
N GLN A 48 -4.33 2.19 -3.86
CA GLN A 48 -4.61 3.58 -3.56
C GLN A 48 -6.10 3.90 -3.72
N VAL A 49 -6.74 3.43 -4.79
CA VAL A 49 -8.17 3.66 -5.04
C VAL A 49 -9.03 2.93 -4.00
N THR A 50 -8.72 1.66 -3.70
CA THR A 50 -9.51 0.86 -2.74
C THR A 50 -9.34 1.32 -1.30
N SER A 51 -8.18 1.91 -0.96
CA SER A 51 -7.91 2.43 0.39
C SER A 51 -8.48 3.83 0.61
N ARG A 52 -8.94 4.53 -0.45
CA ARG A 52 -9.59 5.83 -0.29
C ARG A 52 -10.90 5.67 0.46
N LYS A 53 -11.13 6.57 1.40
CA LYS A 53 -12.41 6.68 2.10
C LYS A 53 -13.43 7.31 1.15
N THR A 54 -14.06 6.49 0.31
CA THR A 54 -15.16 6.91 -0.56
C THR A 54 -16.50 6.66 0.13
N PRO A 55 -17.53 7.51 -0.12
CA PRO A 55 -18.88 7.24 0.37
C PRO A 55 -19.36 5.86 -0.11
N ARG A 56 -20.26 5.22 0.65
CA ARG A 56 -20.82 3.92 0.24
C ARG A 56 -21.79 4.13 -0.92
N THR A 57 -21.54 3.44 -2.04
CA THR A 57 -22.48 3.40 -3.17
C THR A 57 -23.48 2.25 -3.00
N PRO A 58 -24.73 2.38 -3.47
CA PRO A 58 -25.72 1.28 -3.41
C PRO A 58 -25.26 0.00 -4.12
N ASN A 59 -24.48 0.14 -5.20
CA ASN A 59 -23.98 -0.98 -6.00
C ASN A 59 -22.75 -1.69 -5.38
N LYS A 60 -22.25 -1.26 -4.21
CA LYS A 60 -21.07 -1.85 -3.56
C LYS A 60 -21.18 -3.37 -3.42
N ARG A 61 -22.37 -3.87 -3.10
CA ARG A 61 -22.58 -5.31 -2.86
C ARG A 61 -22.37 -6.16 -4.11
N PHE A 62 -22.55 -5.57 -5.29
CA PHE A 62 -22.33 -6.23 -6.58
C PHE A 62 -20.86 -6.16 -7.01
N TRP A 63 -20.22 -4.99 -6.86
CA TRP A 63 -18.85 -4.76 -7.34
C TRP A 63 -17.74 -5.02 -6.31
N GLY A 64 -18.10 -5.26 -5.04
CA GLY A 64 -17.14 -5.47 -3.95
C GLY A 64 -16.38 -4.20 -3.51
N THR A 65 -16.55 -3.08 -4.20
CA THR A 65 -15.84 -1.82 -3.94
C THR A 65 -16.75 -0.61 -4.11
N ASN A 66 -16.33 0.53 -3.55
CA ASN A 66 -16.99 1.82 -3.66
C ASN A 66 -16.23 2.69 -4.68
N SER A 67 -16.61 2.62 -5.96
CA SER A 67 -16.02 3.50 -6.98
C SER A 67 -16.82 4.80 -7.08
N TYR A 68 -16.23 5.90 -6.60
CA TYR A 68 -16.70 7.27 -6.85
C TYR A 68 -15.76 8.03 -7.80
N GLY A 69 -14.67 7.39 -8.27
CA GLY A 69 -13.79 7.97 -9.28
C GLY A 69 -14.35 7.70 -10.68
N PRO A 70 -14.22 8.67 -11.62
CA PRO A 70 -14.47 8.42 -13.04
C PRO A 70 -13.55 7.33 -13.60
#